data_AF-A0A4R0DAD1-F1
#
_entry.id   AF-A0A4R0DAD1-F1
#
_cell.length_a   1.000
_cell.length_b   1.000
_cell.length_c   1.000
_cell.angle_alpha   90.00
_cell.angle_beta   90.00
_cell.angle_gamma   90.00
#
_symmetry.space_group_name_H-M   'P 1'
#
loop_
_entity.id
_entity.type
_entity.pdbx_description
1 polymer ?
#
loop_
_entity_poly.entity_id
_entity_poly.type
_entity_poly.pdbx_seq_one_letter_code
_entity_poly.pdbx_strand_id
1 'polypeptide(L)'
;MENILKPKRPNKNSGWQLVGETKDQFGYDKYFYTHPNGFVVISALEVADGIVRNEAIPQYHVSISKHPAIRCSSKDAKFILKQFGMSDALEDNHSPSRIIRSFWLPVDENKIGIDCHCVENEPAVILDKGDYIWRPAGK
;
A
#
# COMPACT_ATOMS: atom_id res chain seq x y z
N MET A 1 2.55 17.76 -18.51
CA MET A 1 1.31 16.95 -18.54
C MET A 1 0.85 16.83 -17.09
N GLU A 2 -0.36 17.30 -16.78
CA GLU A 2 -0.88 17.20 -15.41
C GLU A 2 -1.50 15.80 -15.23
N ASN A 3 -1.01 15.03 -14.26
CA ASN A 3 -1.59 13.72 -13.94
C ASN A 3 -3.01 13.94 -13.40
N ILE A 4 -4.02 13.48 -14.16
CA ILE A 4 -5.44 13.54 -13.80
C ILE A 4 -5.70 12.68 -12.55
N LEU A 5 -5.00 11.55 -12.46
CA LEU A 5 -5.02 10.68 -11.29
C LEU A 5 -3.95 11.13 -10.29
N LYS A 6 -4.36 11.27 -9.03
CA LYS A 6 -3.47 11.63 -7.91
C LYS A 6 -3.46 10.52 -6.87
N PRO A 7 -2.36 10.38 -6.09
CA PRO A 7 -2.33 9.50 -4.93
C PRO A 7 -3.49 9.78 -3.98
N LYS A 8 -3.90 8.77 -3.23
CA LYS A 8 -4.97 8.91 -2.25
C LYS A 8 -4.57 9.91 -1.17
N ARG A 9 -5.52 10.76 -0.80
CA ARG A 9 -5.40 11.64 0.36
C ARG A 9 -6.25 11.07 1.49
N PRO A 10 -5.82 11.21 2.75
CA PRO A 10 -6.62 10.76 3.87
C PRO A 10 -7.90 11.60 3.99
N ASN A 11 -8.94 11.02 4.57
CA ASN A 11 -10.20 11.68 4.86
C ASN A 11 -9.97 12.97 5.68
N LYS A 12 -10.84 13.97 5.51
CA LYS A 12 -10.77 15.20 6.31
C LYS A 12 -10.87 14.88 7.80
N ASN A 13 -10.19 15.67 8.64
CA ASN A 13 -10.19 15.55 10.11
C ASN A 13 -9.66 14.21 10.66
N SER A 14 -8.87 13.48 9.87
CA SER A 14 -8.27 12.19 10.27
C SER A 14 -6.99 12.32 11.10
N GLY A 15 -6.48 13.55 11.31
CA GLY A 15 -5.26 13.82 12.05
C GLY A 15 -3.96 13.71 11.24
N TRP A 16 -4.04 13.29 9.97
CA TRP A 16 -2.88 13.21 9.08
C TRP A 16 -2.41 14.59 8.64
N GLN A 17 -1.09 14.79 8.67
CA GLN A 17 -0.42 15.99 8.22
C GLN A 17 0.42 15.66 6.98
N LEU A 18 0.22 16.41 5.90
CA LEU A 18 1.07 16.33 4.71
C LEU A 18 2.41 17.00 5.03
N VAL A 19 3.50 16.25 4.93
CA VAL A 19 4.85 16.72 5.26
C VAL A 19 5.76 16.82 4.02
N GLY A 20 5.32 16.31 2.88
CA GLY A 20 6.06 16.42 1.63
C GLY A 20 5.29 15.90 0.43
N GLU A 21 5.68 16.39 -0.74
CA GLU A 21 5.22 15.93 -2.05
C GLU A 21 6.45 15.78 -2.94
N THR A 22 6.52 14.69 -3.70
CA THR A 22 7.57 14.49 -4.71
C THR A 22 6.99 13.76 -5.92
N LYS A 23 7.83 13.56 -6.92
CA LYS A 23 7.56 12.66 -8.05
C LYS A 23 8.56 11.52 -8.04
N ASP A 24 8.14 10.36 -8.51
CA ASP A 24 9.09 9.28 -8.81
C ASP A 24 9.85 9.52 -10.13
N GLN A 25 10.71 8.58 -10.49
CA GLN A 25 11.52 8.64 -11.72
C GLN A 25 10.68 8.66 -13.02
N PHE A 26 9.41 8.26 -12.95
CA PHE A 26 8.48 8.25 -14.08
C PHE A 26 7.52 9.46 -14.07
N GLY A 27 7.65 10.35 -13.07
CA GLY A 27 6.85 11.57 -12.94
C GLY A 27 5.53 11.40 -12.18
N TYR A 28 5.28 10.24 -11.58
CA TYR A 28 4.07 10.00 -10.77
C TYR A 28 4.21 10.60 -9.38
N ASP A 29 3.11 11.18 -8.90
CA ASP A 29 3.08 11.89 -7.62
C ASP A 29 3.21 10.93 -6.43
N LYS A 30 3.90 11.38 -5.38
CA LYS A 30 4.04 10.71 -4.09
C LYS A 30 3.82 11.70 -2.96
N TYR A 31 2.98 11.34 -2.00
CA TYR A 31 2.61 12.17 -0.86
C TYR A 31 3.07 11.52 0.44
N PHE A 32 3.74 12.30 1.28
CA PHE A 32 4.27 11.86 2.57
C PHE A 32 3.43 12.44 3.69
N TYR A 33 2.93 11.58 4.56
CA TYR A 33 2.10 11.96 5.69
C TYR A 33 2.67 11.46 7.01
N THR A 34 2.46 12.25 8.06
CA THR A 34 2.68 11.84 9.46
C THR A 34 1.38 11.95 10.26
N HIS A 35 1.27 11.15 11.31
CA HIS A 35 0.13 11.16 12.23
C HIS A 35 0.60 11.30 13.69
N PRO A 36 -0.12 12.03 14.57
CA PRO A 36 0.24 12.20 15.98
C PRO A 36 0.48 10.90 16.77
N ASN A 37 -0.20 9.82 16.38
CA ASN A 37 0.00 8.47 16.95
C ASN A 37 1.32 7.79 16.49
N GLY A 38 2.19 8.52 15.80
CA GLY A 38 3.51 8.08 15.36
C GLY A 38 3.50 7.33 14.02
N PHE A 39 2.40 7.29 13.28
CA PHE A 39 2.37 6.63 11.98
C PHE A 39 2.94 7.54 10.88
N VAL A 40 3.57 6.91 9.90
CA VAL A 40 4.09 7.54 8.68
C VAL A 40 3.53 6.79 7.49
N VAL A 41 3.01 7.53 6.51
CA VAL A 41 2.42 6.98 5.28
C VAL A 41 3.07 7.62 4.06
N ILE A 42 3.41 6.80 3.08
CA ILE A 42 3.63 7.24 1.71
C ILE A 42 2.43 6.79 0.90
N SER A 43 1.72 7.72 0.28
CA SER A 43 0.71 7.41 -0.74
C SER A 43 1.25 7.73 -2.11
N ALA A 44 1.13 6.79 -3.04
CA ALA A 44 1.62 6.92 -4.40
C ALA A 44 0.56 6.47 -5.42
N LEU A 45 0.72 6.95 -6.65
CA LEU A 45 0.13 6.36 -7.84
C LEU A 45 1.28 5.75 -8.61
N GLU A 46 1.21 4.46 -8.94
CA GLU A 46 2.27 3.76 -9.67
C GLU A 46 1.65 2.98 -10.83
N VAL A 47 2.41 2.76 -11.89
CA VAL A 47 2.07 1.80 -12.94
C VAL A 47 3.00 0.60 -12.74
N ALA A 48 2.41 -0.54 -12.43
CA ALA A 48 3.16 -1.76 -12.15
C ALA A 48 2.79 -2.83 -13.19
N ASP A 49 3.82 -3.40 -13.82
CA ASP A 49 3.70 -4.52 -14.73
C ASP A 49 3.54 -5.83 -13.93
N GLY A 50 2.73 -6.76 -14.42
CA GLY A 50 2.76 -8.15 -13.96
C GLY A 50 1.86 -8.51 -12.77
N ILE A 51 1.19 -7.55 -12.13
CA ILE A 51 0.38 -7.82 -10.93
C ILE A 51 -0.96 -8.49 -11.29
N VAL A 52 -1.65 -8.00 -12.33
CA VAL A 52 -2.89 -8.60 -12.85
C VAL A 52 -2.62 -9.05 -14.30
N ARG A 53 -2.49 -10.37 -14.53
CA ARG A 53 -2.42 -10.99 -15.87
C ARG A 53 -1.39 -10.39 -16.85
N ASN A 54 -0.17 -10.07 -16.40
CA ASN A 54 0.87 -9.46 -17.25
C ASN A 54 0.45 -8.11 -17.90
N GLU A 55 -0.53 -7.42 -17.32
CA GLU A 55 -0.96 -6.10 -17.77
C GLU A 55 -0.32 -5.00 -16.92
N ALA A 56 0.20 -3.97 -17.59
CA ALA A 56 0.60 -2.72 -16.98
C ALA A 56 -0.65 -1.95 -16.56
N ILE A 57 -0.97 -1.93 -15.26
CA ILE A 57 -2.16 -1.23 -14.76
C ILE A 57 -1.77 -0.15 -13.75
N PRO A 58 -2.44 1.02 -13.79
CA PRO A 58 -2.28 2.03 -12.75
C PRO A 58 -2.89 1.55 -11.43
N GLN A 59 -2.16 1.77 -10.35
CA GLN A 59 -2.50 1.32 -9.01
C GLN A 59 -2.23 2.42 -7.97
N TYR A 60 -3.10 2.53 -6.99
CA TYR A 60 -2.83 3.28 -5.77
C TYR A 60 -1.98 2.43 -4.84
N HIS A 61 -0.96 3.03 -4.25
CA HIS A 61 -0.09 2.41 -3.26
C HIS A 61 -0.11 3.19 -1.95
N VAL A 62 -0.20 2.48 -0.83
CA VAL A 62 -0.05 3.06 0.51
C VAL A 62 0.94 2.21 1.31
N SER A 63 2.05 2.83 1.69
CA SER A 63 3.11 2.22 2.49
C SER A 63 3.10 2.81 3.90
N ILE A 64 3.00 1.95 4.90
CA ILE A 64 2.76 2.32 6.30
C ILE A 64 3.91 1.86 7.17
N SER A 65 4.42 2.76 8.00
CA SER A 65 5.31 2.42 9.11
C SER A 65 4.92 3.21 10.37
N LYS A 66 5.52 2.85 11.51
CA LYS A 66 5.37 3.58 12.78
C LYS A 66 6.73 4.03 13.27
N HIS A 67 6.86 5.27 13.73
CA HIS A 67 8.10 5.79 14.30
C HIS A 67 8.47 5.06 15.62
N PRO A 68 9.75 4.75 15.87
CA PRO A 68 10.91 4.89 14.98
C PRO A 68 11.16 3.60 14.16
N ALA A 69 10.56 3.50 12.96
CA ALA A 69 10.72 2.38 12.02
C ALA A 69 10.30 1.00 12.57
N ILE A 70 9.10 0.91 13.13
CA ILE A 70 8.44 -0.31 13.58
C ILE A 70 7.34 -0.70 12.59
N ARG A 71 7.21 -2.01 12.32
CA ARG A 71 6.08 -2.58 11.56
C ARG A 71 4.77 -2.36 12.31
N CYS A 72 3.82 -1.68 11.67
CA CYS A 72 2.49 -1.54 12.23
C CYS A 72 1.75 -2.89 12.28
N SER A 73 0.79 -3.03 13.19
CA SER A 73 -0.05 -4.23 13.25
C SER A 73 -1.01 -4.28 12.06
N SER A 74 -1.57 -5.45 11.76
CA SER A 74 -2.63 -5.59 10.75
C SER A 74 -3.86 -4.73 11.08
N LYS A 75 -4.21 -4.59 12.36
CA LYS A 75 -5.31 -3.73 12.83
C LYS A 75 -5.03 -2.25 12.56
N ASP A 76 -3.81 -1.78 12.84
CA ASP A 76 -3.39 -0.42 12.52
C ASP A 76 -3.49 -0.17 11.02
N ALA A 77 -2.97 -1.08 10.21
CA ALA A 77 -3.00 -0.97 8.75
C ALA A 77 -4.45 -0.88 8.22
N LYS A 78 -5.35 -1.77 8.65
CA LYS A 78 -6.78 -1.74 8.25
C LYS A 78 -7.44 -0.41 8.61
N PHE A 79 -7.18 0.11 9.81
CA PHE A 79 -7.70 1.40 10.25
C PHE A 79 -7.20 2.54 9.35
N ILE A 80 -5.91 2.56 9.05
CA ILE A 80 -5.27 3.59 8.23
C ILE A 80 -5.77 3.51 6.78
N LEU A 81 -5.83 2.32 6.18
CA LEU A 81 -6.34 2.13 4.82
C LEU A 81 -7.76 2.66 4.65
N LYS A 82 -8.63 2.45 5.64
CA LYS A 82 -9.98 3.05 5.64
C LYS A 82 -9.94 4.57 5.59
N GLN A 83 -8.99 5.21 6.27
CA GLN A 83 -8.83 6.66 6.22
C GLN A 83 -8.34 7.16 4.86
N PHE A 84 -7.62 6.35 4.09
CA PHE A 84 -7.18 6.67 2.72
C PHE A 84 -8.14 6.19 1.63
N GLY A 85 -9.31 5.64 2.00
CA GLY A 85 -10.27 5.09 1.02
C GLY A 85 -9.73 3.89 0.26
N MET A 86 -8.95 3.04 0.95
CA MET A 86 -8.27 1.86 0.39
C MET A 86 -8.63 0.58 1.17
N SER A 87 -9.88 0.46 1.62
CA SER A 87 -10.32 -0.69 2.42
C SER A 87 -10.21 -2.04 1.72
N ASP A 88 -10.29 -2.05 0.39
CA ASP A 88 -10.18 -3.26 -0.45
C ASP A 88 -8.76 -3.47 -1.00
N ALA A 89 -7.77 -2.71 -0.51
CA ALA A 89 -6.39 -2.86 -0.95
C ALA A 89 -5.79 -4.17 -0.42
N LEU A 90 -4.96 -4.80 -1.25
CA LEU A 90 -4.26 -6.03 -0.93
C LEU A 90 -2.86 -5.72 -0.41
N GLU A 91 -2.38 -6.47 0.58
CA GLU A 91 -1.01 -6.30 1.10
C GLU A 91 -0.01 -6.82 0.08
N ASP A 92 0.99 -6.01 -0.21
CA ASP A 92 2.10 -6.34 -1.07
C ASP A 92 3.11 -7.24 -0.32
N ASN A 93 3.37 -8.43 -0.88
CA ASN A 93 4.30 -9.40 -0.35
C ASN A 93 5.77 -9.14 -0.73
N HIS A 94 6.06 -8.17 -1.60
CA HIS A 94 7.42 -7.91 -2.12
C HIS A 94 8.28 -7.01 -1.21
N SER A 95 7.81 -6.58 -0.03
CA SER A 95 8.54 -5.62 0.82
C SER A 95 9.79 -6.23 1.51
N PRO A 96 11.03 -5.86 1.11
CA PRO A 96 12.24 -6.51 1.61
C PRO A 96 12.57 -6.16 3.07
N SER A 97 12.16 -4.97 3.51
CA SER A 97 12.57 -4.38 4.79
C SER A 97 11.87 -5.01 6.00
N ARG A 98 10.75 -5.73 5.79
CA ARG A 98 9.85 -6.28 6.83
C ARG A 98 9.25 -5.24 7.81
N ILE A 99 9.74 -4.01 7.82
CA ILE A 99 9.28 -2.91 8.68
C ILE A 99 8.07 -2.21 8.07
N ILE A 100 8.00 -2.10 6.75
CA ILE A 100 6.94 -1.38 6.06
C ILE A 100 5.84 -2.37 5.67
N ARG A 101 4.57 -1.98 5.88
CA ARG A 101 3.43 -2.65 5.25
C ARG A 101 3.00 -1.84 4.04
N SER A 102 3.14 -2.43 2.86
CA SER A 102 2.74 -1.81 1.60
C SER A 102 1.44 -2.44 1.13
N PHE A 103 0.54 -1.63 0.58
CA PHE A 103 -0.75 -2.08 0.07
C PHE A 103 -1.00 -1.46 -1.28
N TRP A 104 -1.66 -2.20 -2.16
CA TRP A 104 -1.99 -1.76 -3.51
C TRP A 104 -3.47 -1.94 -3.81
N LEU A 105 -4.01 -1.06 -4.65
CA LEU A 105 -5.38 -1.09 -5.12
C LEU A 105 -5.42 -0.65 -6.59
N PRO A 106 -5.93 -1.47 -7.52
CA PRO A 106 -6.14 -1.04 -8.90
C PRO A 106 -6.96 0.24 -8.99
N VAL A 107 -6.58 1.13 -9.92
CA VAL A 107 -7.43 2.28 -10.25
C VAL A 107 -8.69 1.83 -10.99
N ASP A 108 -8.59 0.77 -11.80
CA ASP A 108 -9.74 0.15 -12.47
C ASP A 108 -10.53 -0.71 -11.47
N GLU A 109 -11.73 -0.26 -11.13
CA GLU A 109 -12.60 -0.89 -10.14
C GLU A 109 -12.96 -2.34 -10.52
N ASN A 110 -12.99 -2.68 -11.81
CA ASN A 110 -13.27 -4.05 -12.27
C ASN A 110 -12.15 -5.05 -11.94
N LYS A 111 -10.97 -4.54 -11.55
CA LYS A 111 -9.80 -5.34 -11.19
C LYS A 111 -9.60 -5.46 -9.68
N ILE A 112 -10.45 -4.82 -8.86
CA ILE A 112 -10.38 -4.92 -7.39
C ILE A 112 -10.69 -6.36 -6.95
N GLY A 113 -9.91 -6.86 -5.99
CA GLY A 113 -10.06 -8.22 -5.45
C GLY A 113 -9.41 -9.32 -6.29
N ILE A 114 -8.77 -8.99 -7.40
CA ILE A 114 -7.91 -9.93 -8.13
C ILE A 114 -6.58 -10.03 -7.37
N ASP A 115 -6.27 -11.22 -6.87
CA ASP A 115 -4.98 -11.50 -6.22
C ASP A 115 -3.82 -11.33 -7.22
N CYS A 116 -2.66 -10.91 -6.71
CA CYS A 116 -1.45 -10.81 -7.52
C CYS A 116 -0.95 -12.22 -7.91
N HIS A 117 -0.53 -12.41 -9.16
CA HIS A 117 0.03 -13.69 -9.63
C HIS A 117 1.28 -14.14 -8.83
N CYS A 118 2.01 -13.21 -8.22
CA CYS A 118 3.15 -13.52 -7.37
C CYS A 118 2.76 -14.20 -6.04
N VAL A 119 1.52 -14.06 -5.57
CA VAL A 119 1.07 -14.63 -4.29
C VAL A 119 1.19 -16.17 -4.27
N GLU A 120 1.02 -16.82 -5.41
CA GLU A 120 1.13 -18.28 -5.52
C GLU A 120 2.58 -18.77 -5.53
N ASN A 121 3.52 -17.91 -5.96
CA ASN A 121 4.88 -18.30 -6.32
C ASN A 121 5.96 -17.75 -5.38
N GLU A 122 5.66 -16.70 -4.61
CA GLU A 122 6.64 -16.01 -3.78
C GLU A 122 6.39 -16.17 -2.27
N PRO A 123 7.46 -16.31 -1.47
CA PRO A 123 7.33 -16.44 -0.03
C PRO A 123 6.78 -15.15 0.59
N ALA A 124 5.63 -15.23 1.26
CA ALA A 124 5.06 -14.12 2.00
C ALA A 124 5.97 -13.68 3.17
N VAL A 125 5.98 -12.38 3.52
CA VAL A 125 6.68 -11.89 4.72
C VAL A 125 5.92 -12.34 5.98
N ILE A 126 6.46 -13.36 6.66
CA ILE A 126 5.85 -14.13 7.76
C ILE A 126 6.12 -13.53 9.16
N LEU A 127 5.91 -12.23 9.37
CA LEU A 127 6.06 -11.63 10.70
C LEU A 127 4.91 -10.68 11.00
N ASP A 128 3.86 -11.23 11.61
CA ASP A 128 2.89 -10.45 12.40
C ASP A 128 2.73 -11.12 13.77
N LYS A 129 3.04 -10.37 14.83
CA LYS A 129 2.98 -10.83 16.23
C LYS A 129 1.52 -11.04 16.69
N GLY A 130 0.75 -11.90 16.04
CA GLY A 130 -0.52 -12.39 16.60
C GLY A 130 -1.67 -12.71 15.63
N ASP A 131 -1.69 -12.23 14.39
CA ASP A 131 -2.85 -12.45 13.49
C ASP A 131 -2.41 -13.13 12.19
N TYR A 132 -2.71 -14.43 12.08
CA TYR A 132 -2.29 -15.32 10.99
C TYR A 132 -3.48 -15.71 10.08
N ILE A 133 -3.24 -15.73 8.76
CA ILE A 133 -3.82 -16.73 7.85
C ILE A 133 -2.67 -17.27 6.99
N TRP A 134 -2.39 -18.57 7.15
CA TRP A 134 -1.43 -19.32 6.35
C TRP A 134 -2.10 -19.75 5.03
N ARG A 135 -1.44 -19.52 3.89
CA ARG A 135 -1.71 -20.23 2.63
C ARG A 135 -0.39 -20.81 2.13
N PRO A 136 -0.31 -22.13 1.85
CA PRO A 136 0.88 -22.71 1.25
C PRO A 136 1.01 -22.25 -0.19
N ALA A 137 2.24 -22.00 -0.65
CA ALA A 137 2.54 -22.08 -2.07
C ALA A 137 2.22 -23.51 -2.53
N GLY A 138 1.32 -23.63 -3.50
CA GLY A 138 1.01 -24.91 -4.13
C GLY A 138 2.28 -25.48 -4.78
N LYS A 139 2.44 -26.82 -4.69
CA LYS A 139 3.51 -27.55 -5.37
C LYS A 139 3.43 -27.41 -6.89
#